data_AF-A0AAD5J6B3-F1
#
_entry.id   AF-A0AAD5J6B3-F1
#
_cell.length_a   1.000
_cell.length_b   1.000
_cell.length_c   1.000
_cell.angle_alpha   90.00
_cell.angle_beta   90.00
_cell.angle_gamma   90.00
#
_symmetry.space_group_name_H-M   'P 1'
#
loop_
_entity.id
_entity.type
_entity.pdbx_description
1 polymer ?
#
loop_
_entity_poly.entity_id
_entity_poly.type
_entity_poly.pdbx_seq_one_letter_code
_entity_poly.pdbx_strand_id
1 'polypeptide(L)'
;MEGIVARRVIPSDNSCLFNAVVYVMDHDKNKAPELRQEKKYSERVMLIYDGIHYDALAMSPFDGAPKESDQTIFPVRSDRTIGPVEGLALNLVKEQHRKRSFTDTARFILHCGLCQIGVVGQKEDVEHAQATGHVNFQEYR
;
A
#
# COMPACT_ATOMS: atom_id res chain seq x y z
N MET A 1 -7.83 13.71 20.51
CA MET A 1 -8.57 13.71 19.24
C MET A 1 -9.13 12.31 19.09
N GLU A 2 -10.44 12.15 19.14
CA GLU A 2 -11.13 10.86 18.97
C GLU A 2 -11.47 10.68 17.48
N GLY A 3 -11.27 9.48 16.93
CA GLY A 3 -11.49 9.17 15.51
C GLY A 3 -10.98 7.77 15.13
N ILE A 4 -11.25 7.32 13.90
CA ILE A 4 -10.83 6.00 13.38
C ILE A 4 -9.81 6.14 12.26
N VAL A 5 -8.91 5.16 12.10
CA VAL A 5 -8.09 5.06 10.88
C VAL A 5 -8.86 4.23 9.84
N ALA A 6 -9.16 4.84 8.71
CA ALA A 6 -9.83 4.20 7.58
C ALA A 6 -8.82 3.87 6.46
N ARG A 7 -8.91 2.65 5.92
CA ARG A 7 -8.26 2.27 4.65
C ARG A 7 -9.10 2.82 3.50
N ARG A 8 -8.49 3.62 2.62
CA ARG A 8 -9.13 4.10 1.40
C ARG A 8 -8.59 3.29 0.22
N VAL A 9 -9.44 2.39 -0.30
CA VAL A 9 -9.07 1.48 -1.39
C VAL A 9 -8.77 2.27 -2.66
N ILE A 10 -7.57 2.07 -3.20
CA ILE A 10 -7.06 2.62 -4.45
C ILE A 10 -7.22 1.54 -5.54
N PRO A 11 -7.50 1.90 -6.81
CA PRO A 11 -7.55 0.93 -7.89
C PRO A 11 -6.20 0.22 -8.09
N SER A 12 -6.21 -1.11 -8.20
CA SER A 12 -5.02 -1.97 -8.36
C SER A 12 -4.43 -1.91 -9.77
N ASP A 13 -3.87 -0.75 -10.12
CA ASP A 13 -3.10 -0.54 -11.34
C ASP A 13 -1.60 -0.34 -11.04
N ASN A 14 -0.80 -0.28 -12.11
CA ASN A 14 0.66 -0.04 -12.03
C ASN A 14 1.01 1.36 -11.48
N SER A 15 0.02 2.21 -11.24
CA SER A 15 0.16 3.56 -10.68
C SER A 15 -0.32 3.65 -9.23
N CYS A 16 -0.68 2.53 -8.59
CA CYS A 16 -1.27 2.52 -7.25
C CYS A 16 -0.45 3.27 -6.21
N LEU A 17 0.89 3.12 -6.22
CA LEU A 17 1.78 3.88 -5.35
C LEU A 17 1.62 5.40 -5.55
N PHE A 18 1.56 5.85 -6.80
CA PHE A 18 1.40 7.27 -7.13
C PHE A 18 -0.01 7.78 -6.81
N ASN A 19 -1.04 6.97 -7.09
CA ASN A 19 -2.43 7.30 -6.76
C ASN A 19 -2.65 7.39 -5.25
N ALA A 20 -2.03 6.49 -4.47
CA ALA A 20 -2.08 6.51 -3.02
C ALA A 20 -1.33 7.72 -2.45
N VAL A 21 -0.15 8.05 -2.98
CA VAL A 21 0.60 9.26 -2.59
C VAL A 21 -0.18 10.54 -2.95
N VAL A 22 -0.81 10.61 -4.13
CA VAL A 22 -1.59 11.78 -4.59
C VAL A 22 -2.88 11.97 -3.79
N TYR A 23 -3.62 10.89 -3.48
CA TYR A 23 -4.80 10.94 -2.60
C TYR A 23 -4.45 11.57 -1.25
N VAL A 24 -3.23 11.29 -0.82
CA VAL A 24 -2.75 11.62 0.50
C VAL A 24 -2.10 13.00 0.56
N MET A 25 -1.48 13.46 -0.54
CA MET A 25 -0.67 14.67 -0.52
C MET A 25 -1.34 15.94 -1.03
N ASP A 26 -2.11 15.92 -2.13
CA ASP A 26 -2.44 17.21 -2.76
C ASP A 26 -3.54 17.18 -3.85
N HIS A 27 -4.08 16.01 -4.24
CA HIS A 27 -4.75 15.90 -5.55
C HIS A 27 -3.88 16.40 -6.74
N ASP A 28 -2.57 16.61 -6.57
CA ASP A 28 -1.63 17.13 -7.58
C ASP A 28 -0.40 16.22 -7.71
N LYS A 29 0.00 15.95 -8.96
CA LYS A 29 0.96 14.92 -9.37
C LYS A 29 2.38 15.45 -9.56
N ASN A 30 2.64 16.76 -9.42
CA ASN A 30 3.88 17.38 -9.90
C ASN A 30 5.04 17.50 -8.88
N LYS A 31 4.91 17.02 -7.63
CA LYS A 31 5.93 17.21 -6.57
C LYS A 31 6.78 15.98 -6.22
N ALA A 32 6.67 14.88 -6.98
CA ALA A 32 7.32 13.61 -6.68
C ALA A 32 8.88 13.63 -6.56
N PRO A 33 9.64 14.46 -7.31
CA PRO A 33 11.10 14.53 -7.17
C PRO A 33 11.57 15.17 -5.85
N GLU A 34 10.77 16.05 -5.24
CA GLU A 34 11.12 16.79 -4.03
C GLU A 34 11.11 15.87 -2.79
N LEU A 35 10.21 14.88 -2.78
CA LEU A 35 10.06 13.88 -1.71
C LEU A 35 11.28 12.95 -1.53
N ARG A 36 12.15 12.82 -2.53
CA ARG A 36 13.30 11.87 -2.51
C ARG A 36 14.56 12.46 -1.87
N GLN A 37 14.53 13.72 -1.44
CA GLN A 37 15.64 14.35 -0.72
C GLN A 37 15.45 14.17 0.79
N GLU A 38 16.52 13.87 1.53
CA GLU A 38 16.51 13.91 3.01
C GLU A 38 16.25 15.35 3.48
N LYS A 39 14.98 15.71 3.58
CA LYS A 39 14.52 16.95 4.21
C LYS A 39 13.78 16.60 5.49
N LYS A 40 13.93 17.49 6.49
CA LYS A 40 13.10 17.44 7.70
C LYS A 40 11.72 18.01 7.35
N TYR A 41 10.85 17.17 6.79
CA TYR A 41 9.46 17.55 6.59
C TYR A 41 8.76 17.66 7.95
N SER A 42 8.02 18.76 8.14
CA SER A 42 7.19 19.00 9.32
C SER A 42 5.86 18.26 9.27
N GLU A 43 5.60 17.53 8.18
CA GLU A 43 4.36 16.82 7.93
C GLU A 43 4.66 15.44 7.37
N ARG A 44 3.75 14.51 7.64
CA ARG A 44 3.82 13.13 7.22
C ARG A 44 2.45 12.64 6.84
N VAL A 45 2.50 11.57 6.07
CA VAL A 45 1.33 10.88 5.60
C VAL A 45 1.52 9.38 5.76
N MET A 46 0.41 8.63 5.69
CA MET A 46 0.42 7.20 5.94
C MET A 46 -0.16 6.43 4.75
N LEU A 47 0.55 5.38 4.37
CA LEU A 47 0.12 4.38 3.39
C LEU A 47 0.15 3.01 4.05
N ILE A 48 -0.73 2.12 3.61
CA ILE A 48 -0.65 0.68 3.93
C ILE A 48 -0.29 -0.08 2.68
N TYR A 49 0.63 -1.03 2.81
CA TYR A 49 1.06 -1.92 1.74
C TYR A 49 0.62 -3.34 2.06
N ASP A 50 -0.06 -3.98 1.12
CA ASP A 50 -0.57 -5.34 1.32
C ASP A 50 0.29 -6.43 0.66
N GLY A 51 1.46 -6.07 0.11
CA GLY A 51 2.36 -7.02 -0.54
C GLY A 51 2.37 -6.89 -2.07
N ILE A 52 1.31 -6.34 -2.67
CA ILE A 52 1.27 -6.00 -4.10
C ILE A 52 0.67 -4.61 -4.38
N HIS A 53 -0.02 -4.02 -3.40
CA HIS A 53 -0.79 -2.81 -3.58
C HIS A 53 -0.61 -1.83 -2.42
N TYR A 54 -0.62 -0.52 -2.74
CA TYR A 54 -0.58 0.57 -1.77
C TYR A 54 -1.94 1.26 -1.67
N ASP A 55 -2.43 1.41 -0.45
CA ASP A 55 -3.62 2.21 -0.13
C ASP A 55 -3.30 3.37 0.80
N ALA A 56 -4.14 4.40 0.75
CA ALA A 56 -4.07 5.53 1.66
C ALA A 56 -4.67 5.20 3.02
N LEU A 57 -4.01 5.66 4.09
CA LEU A 57 -4.59 5.68 5.44
C LEU A 57 -4.97 7.11 5.82
N ALA A 58 -6.20 7.26 6.30
CA ALA A 58 -6.73 8.53 6.74
C ALA A 58 -7.35 8.42 8.14
N MET A 59 -7.28 9.50 8.92
CA MET A 59 -8.07 9.64 10.13
C MET A 59 -9.45 10.20 9.76
N SER A 60 -10.49 9.39 9.99
CA SER A 60 -11.88 9.75 9.77
C SER A 60 -12.57 10.01 11.11
N PRO A 61 -13.50 10.99 11.21
CA PRO A 61 -14.24 11.24 12.45
C PRO A 61 -15.03 10.02 12.94
N PHE A 62 -15.62 9.26 12.01
CA PHE A 62 -16.38 8.03 12.28
C PHE A 62 -16.46 7.16 11.02
N ASP A 63 -17.01 5.95 11.16
CA ASP A 63 -17.20 5.02 10.05
C ASP A 63 -18.28 5.53 9.07
N GLY A 64 -17.97 5.53 7.78
CA GLY A 64 -18.85 6.10 6.75
C GLY A 64 -18.86 7.63 6.66
N ALA A 65 -18.00 8.35 7.40
CA ALA A 65 -17.91 9.81 7.25
C ALA A 65 -17.48 10.22 5.83
N PRO A 66 -17.91 11.40 5.34
CA PRO A 66 -17.49 11.93 4.04
C PRO A 66 -15.97 12.04 3.94
N LYS A 67 -15.39 11.71 2.78
CA LYS A 67 -13.93 11.71 2.57
C LYS A 67 -13.32 13.10 2.74
N GLU A 68 -14.10 14.14 2.54
CA GLU A 68 -13.71 15.55 2.73
C GLU A 68 -13.45 15.86 4.21
N SER A 69 -13.94 15.02 5.12
CA SER A 69 -13.68 15.11 6.56
C SER A 69 -12.44 14.32 7.01
N ASP A 70 -11.77 13.63 6.09
CA ASP A 70 -10.57 12.87 6.38
C ASP A 70 -9.38 13.79 6.66
N GLN A 71 -8.62 13.49 7.71
CA GLN A 71 -7.27 13.99 7.87
C GLN A 71 -6.28 12.98 7.27
N THR A 72 -5.56 13.39 6.23
CA THR A 72 -4.53 12.59 5.54
C THR A 72 -3.10 13.08 5.79
N ILE A 73 -2.96 14.36 6.17
CA ILE A 73 -1.69 15.03 6.47
C ILE A 73 -1.58 15.24 7.98
N PHE A 74 -0.46 14.79 8.55
CA PHE A 74 -0.21 14.80 9.97
C PHE A 74 1.07 15.58 10.30
N PRO A 75 1.00 16.59 11.20
CA PRO A 75 2.19 17.32 11.62
C PRO A 75 3.13 16.41 12.42
N VAL A 76 4.41 16.49 12.11
CA VAL A 76 5.50 15.82 12.82
C VAL A 76 5.80 16.59 14.09
N ARG A 77 5.72 15.90 15.22
CA ARG A 77 6.01 16.42 16.56
C ARG A 77 7.52 16.50 16.80
N SER A 78 7.92 17.16 17.90
CA SER A 78 9.32 17.29 18.30
C SER A 78 10.02 15.94 18.54
N ASP A 79 9.26 14.92 18.95
CA ASP A 79 9.72 13.52 19.11
C ASP A 79 9.79 12.74 17.79
N ARG A 80 9.57 13.40 16.65
CA ARG A 80 9.53 12.83 15.29
C ARG A 80 8.36 11.86 15.03
N THR A 81 7.38 11.79 15.91
CA THR A 81 6.14 11.02 15.69
C THR A 81 5.06 11.89 15.04
N ILE A 82 4.01 11.27 14.52
CA ILE A 82 2.74 11.94 14.18
C ILE A 82 1.67 11.80 15.28
N GLY A 83 2.09 11.39 16.49
CA GLY A 83 1.21 11.26 17.65
C GLY A 83 0.40 9.95 17.70
N PRO A 84 -0.76 9.94 18.39
CA PRO A 84 -1.52 8.72 18.66
C PRO A 84 -1.98 7.94 17.44
N VAL A 85 -2.06 8.61 16.27
CA VAL A 85 -2.49 7.99 15.02
C VAL A 85 -1.58 6.84 14.59
N GLU A 86 -0.28 6.86 14.95
CA GLU A 86 0.63 5.74 14.66
C GLU A 86 0.17 4.45 15.35
N GLY A 87 -0.33 4.55 16.59
CA GLY A 87 -0.88 3.42 17.33
C GLY A 87 -2.16 2.87 16.70
N LEU A 88 -3.02 3.75 16.19
CA LEU A 88 -4.24 3.37 15.48
C LEU A 88 -3.92 2.69 14.15
N ALA A 89 -2.96 3.21 13.40
CA ALA A 89 -2.47 2.60 12.16
C ALA A 89 -1.86 1.21 12.42
N LEU A 90 -1.06 1.06 13.47
CA LEU A 90 -0.52 -0.24 13.88
C LEU A 90 -1.62 -1.25 14.26
N ASN A 91 -2.68 -0.81 14.93
CA ASN A 91 -3.80 -1.69 15.25
C ASN A 91 -4.55 -2.14 13.99
N LEU A 92 -4.77 -1.23 13.04
CA LEU A 92 -5.34 -1.57 11.74
C LEU A 92 -4.49 -2.63 11.02
N VAL A 93 -3.17 -2.47 10.99
CA VAL A 93 -2.25 -3.46 10.38
C VAL A 93 -2.40 -4.83 11.04
N LYS A 94 -2.44 -4.90 12.37
CA LYS A 94 -2.65 -6.16 13.11
C LYS A 94 -3.98 -6.82 12.75
N GLU A 95 -5.06 -6.03 12.63
CA GLU A 95 -6.36 -6.54 12.23
C GLU A 95 -6.37 -7.06 10.78
N GLN A 96 -5.74 -6.33 9.85
CA GLN A 96 -5.61 -6.74 8.46
C GLN A 96 -4.79 -8.05 8.34
N HIS A 97 -3.72 -8.19 9.10
CA HIS A 97 -2.95 -9.43 9.19
C HIS A 97 -3.78 -10.59 9.76
N ARG A 98 -4.55 -10.35 10.84
CA ARG A 98 -5.45 -11.36 11.41
C ARG A 98 -6.50 -11.82 10.40
N LYS A 99 -7.00 -10.89 9.57
CA LYS A 99 -7.95 -11.17 8.48
C LYS A 99 -7.28 -11.80 7.24
N ARG A 100 -5.95 -11.94 7.21
CA ARG A 100 -5.17 -12.35 6.03
C ARG A 100 -5.47 -11.47 4.80
N SER A 101 -5.76 -10.20 5.04
CA SER A 101 -6.01 -9.21 3.98
C SER A 101 -4.70 -8.63 3.47
N PHE A 102 -3.81 -9.51 3.02
CA PHE A 102 -2.53 -9.21 2.41
C PHE A 102 -2.12 -10.37 1.49
N THR A 103 -1.17 -10.09 0.62
CA THR A 103 -0.84 -10.89 -0.55
C THR A 103 0.64 -11.25 -0.40
N ASP A 104 0.93 -12.50 -0.02
CA ASP A 104 2.30 -12.99 0.20
C ASP A 104 2.97 -13.36 -1.13
N THR A 105 3.71 -12.41 -1.71
CA THR A 105 4.44 -12.56 -2.98
C THR A 105 5.48 -13.68 -2.98
N ALA A 106 5.93 -14.13 -1.81
CA ALA A 106 6.85 -15.25 -1.71
C ALA A 106 6.16 -16.61 -1.94
N ARG A 107 4.82 -16.66 -1.89
CA ARG A 107 4.04 -17.91 -1.89
C ARG A 107 2.94 -17.99 -2.95
N PHE A 108 2.83 -17.03 -3.86
CA PHE A 108 1.84 -17.14 -4.95
C PHE A 108 2.09 -18.37 -5.80
N ILE A 109 1.05 -19.17 -6.01
CA ILE A 109 1.09 -20.24 -6.98
C ILE A 109 0.62 -19.65 -8.31
N LEU A 110 1.56 -19.45 -9.21
CA LEU A 110 1.31 -19.02 -10.57
C LEU A 110 1.35 -20.25 -11.47
N HIS A 111 0.71 -20.19 -12.64
CA HIS A 111 1.00 -21.10 -13.74
C HIS A 111 1.41 -20.32 -14.97
N CYS A 112 2.34 -20.90 -15.73
CA CYS A 112 2.69 -20.39 -17.04
C CYS A 112 1.50 -20.60 -18.00
N GLY A 113 0.95 -19.53 -18.57
CA GLY A 113 -0.15 -19.61 -19.54
C GLY A 113 0.23 -20.30 -20.86
N LEU A 114 1.52 -20.52 -21.13
CA LEU A 114 2.01 -21.19 -22.35
C LEU A 114 2.21 -22.69 -22.15
N CYS A 115 2.79 -23.13 -21.04
CA CYS A 115 3.15 -24.54 -20.81
C CYS A 115 2.45 -25.16 -19.59
N GLN A 116 1.64 -24.39 -18.87
CA GLN A 116 0.80 -24.83 -17.75
C GLN A 116 1.57 -25.35 -16.52
N ILE A 117 2.90 -25.19 -16.48
CA ILE A 117 3.71 -25.52 -15.31
C ILE A 117 3.38 -24.53 -14.20
N GLY A 118 3.08 -25.07 -13.01
CA GLY A 118 2.92 -24.29 -11.78
C GLY A 118 4.27 -23.88 -11.21
N VAL A 119 4.39 -22.63 -10.78
CA VAL A 119 5.57 -22.06 -10.12
C VAL A 119 5.13 -21.39 -8.82
N VAL A 120 5.95 -21.45 -7.79
CA VAL A 120 5.68 -20.89 -6.47
C VAL A 120 6.59 -19.70 -6.20
N GLY A 121 5.97 -18.54 -6.07
CA GLY A 121 6.61 -17.27 -5.75
C GLY A 121 7.43 -16.69 -6.90
N GLN A 122 7.89 -15.47 -6.69
CA GLN A 122 8.61 -14.69 -7.70
C GLN A 122 9.93 -15.33 -8.15
N LYS A 123 10.60 -16.09 -7.27
CA LYS A 123 11.87 -16.74 -7.60
C LYS A 123 11.68 -17.80 -8.69
N GLU A 124 10.70 -18.69 -8.52
CA GLU A 124 10.46 -19.77 -9.49
C GLU A 124 9.88 -19.24 -10.81
N ASP A 125 9.09 -18.17 -10.77
CA ASP A 125 8.64 -17.42 -11.96
C ASP A 125 9.84 -16.93 -12.79
N VAL A 126 10.79 -16.22 -12.17
CA VAL A 126 11.98 -15.72 -12.85
C VAL A 126 12.84 -16.86 -13.41
N GLU A 127 13.06 -17.92 -12.63
CA GLU A 127 13.83 -19.09 -13.09
C GLU A 127 13.14 -19.79 -14.28
N HIS A 128 11.82 -19.92 -14.25
CA HIS A 128 11.03 -20.49 -15.36
C HIS A 128 11.09 -19.63 -16.62
N ALA A 129 10.94 -18.31 -16.47
CA ALA A 129 11.02 -17.36 -17.58
C ALA A 129 12.40 -17.39 -18.25
N GLN A 130 13.47 -17.48 -17.45
CA GLN A 130 14.84 -17.59 -17.97
C GLN A 130 15.10 -18.92 -18.67
N ALA A 131 14.59 -20.03 -18.13
CA ALA A 131 14.80 -21.36 -18.70
C ALA A 131 13.98 -21.60 -19.98
N THR A 132 12.78 -21.01 -20.08
CA THR A 132 11.81 -21.34 -21.14
C THR A 132 11.51 -20.19 -22.10
N GLY A 133 11.85 -18.95 -21.75
CA GLY A 133 11.45 -17.75 -22.48
C GLY A 133 9.97 -17.36 -22.29
N HIS A 134 9.23 -18.06 -21.42
CA HIS A 134 7.83 -17.77 -21.14
C HIS A 134 7.69 -16.64 -20.12
N VAL A 135 6.88 -15.61 -20.43
CA VAL A 135 6.65 -14.45 -19.54
C VAL A 135 5.18 -14.22 -19.19
N ASN A 136 4.30 -15.13 -19.60
CA ASN A 136 2.86 -15.05 -19.35
C ASN A 136 2.50 -15.92 -18.14
N PHE A 137 2.47 -15.34 -16.94
CA PHE A 137 2.11 -16.03 -15.70
C PHE A 137 0.74 -15.58 -15.21
N GLN A 138 -0.05 -16.53 -14.71
CA GLN A 138 -1.41 -16.31 -14.23
C GLN A 138 -1.59 -16.98 -12.87
N GLU A 139 -2.32 -16.33 -11.95
CA GLU A 139 -2.63 -16.93 -10.64
C GLU A 139 -3.57 -18.13 -10.76
N TYR A 140 -3.34 -19.17 -9.96
CA TYR A 140 -4.37 -20.17 -9.70
C TYR A 140 -5.49 -19.52 -8.88
N ARG A 141 -6.66 -19.32 -9.50
CA ARG A 141 -7.89 -18.93 -8.80
C ARG A 141 -8.58 -20.12 -8.15
#